data_AF-A0A7V5QAL0-F1
#
_entry.id   AF-A0A7V5QAL0-F1
#
_cell.length_a   1.000
_cell.length_b   1.000
_cell.length_c   1.000
_cell.angle_alpha   90.00
_cell.angle_beta   90.00
_cell.angle_gamma   90.00
#
_symmetry.space_group_name_H-M   'P 1'
#
loop_
_entity.id
_entity.type
_entity.pdbx_description
1 polymer ?
#
loop_
_entity_poly.entity_id
_entity_poly.type
_entity_poly.pdbx_seq_one_letter_code
_entity_poly.pdbx_strand_id
1 'polypeptide(L)'
;MGAYILRRILLFVPTLLGIMAVTFVIVQFTPGGPVERGIAQLTGTDVSATARVGGTGGGDFGGGAGAQPGGGAGATSKYRGAQGLDPEFIKQLEKQFGFDKPPLERFFLMISNYIRFDFGTSYFRDVGVIDLIIEKMPVSISLGLWMT
;
A
#
# COMPACT_ATOMS: atom_id res chain seq x y z
N MET A 1 -18.88 41.06 -0.18
CA MET A 1 -18.77 39.63 0.19
C MET A 1 -18.23 38.75 -0.95
N GLY A 2 -18.75 38.84 -2.19
CA GLY A 2 -18.30 37.98 -3.30
C GLY A 2 -16.80 38.06 -3.64
N ALA A 3 -16.23 39.27 -3.69
CA ALA A 3 -14.78 39.45 -3.95
C ALA A 3 -13.88 38.79 -2.88
N TYR A 4 -14.33 38.77 -1.62
CA TYR A 4 -13.61 38.10 -0.53
C TYR A 4 -13.68 36.57 -0.66
N ILE A 5 -14.86 36.02 -0.99
CA ILE A 5 -15.05 34.58 -1.23
C ILE A 5 -14.19 34.13 -2.42
N LEU A 6 -14.21 34.88 -3.52
CA LEU A 6 -13.41 34.58 -4.71
C LEU A 6 -11.91 34.60 -4.39
N ARG A 7 -11.44 35.62 -3.65
CA ARG A 7 -10.04 35.71 -3.21
C ARG A 7 -9.64 34.52 -2.33
N ARG A 8 -10.54 34.05 -1.48
CA ARG A 8 -10.31 32.89 -0.60
C ARG A 8 -10.26 31.57 -1.37
N ILE A 9 -11.16 31.38 -2.33
CA ILE A 9 -11.15 30.21 -3.23
C ILE A 9 -9.88 30.21 -4.09
N LEU A 10 -9.47 31.39 -4.59
CA LEU A 10 -8.25 31.51 -5.39
C LEU A 10 -7.00 31.24 -4.56
N LEU A 11 -6.94 31.67 -3.30
CA LEU A 11 -5.85 31.36 -2.37
C LEU A 11 -5.85 29.90 -1.89
N PHE A 12 -6.98 29.20 -1.97
CA PHE A 12 -7.05 27.78 -1.60
C PHE A 12 -6.22 26.90 -2.55
N VAL A 13 -6.29 27.16 -3.85
CA VAL A 13 -5.54 26.39 -4.88
C VAL A 13 -4.03 26.33 -4.59
N PRO A 14 -3.30 27.45 -4.41
CA PRO A 14 -1.87 27.40 -4.12
C PRO A 14 -1.56 26.78 -2.75
N THR A 15 -2.40 26.98 -1.73
CA THR A 15 -2.21 26.30 -0.44
C THR A 15 -2.34 24.79 -0.57
N LEU A 16 -3.32 24.32 -1.34
CA LEU A 16 -3.58 22.90 -1.55
C LEU A 16 -2.45 22.27 -2.37
N LEU A 17 -1.99 22.92 -3.44
CA LEU A 17 -0.82 22.50 -4.20
C LEU A 17 0.45 22.46 -3.34
N GLY A 18 0.65 23.45 -2.46
CA GLY A 18 1.78 23.49 -1.54
C GLY A 18 1.78 22.30 -0.57
N ILE A 19 0.64 22.03 0.07
CA ILE A 19 0.49 20.87 0.96
C ILE A 19 0.67 19.56 0.19
N MET A 20 0.09 19.44 -1.01
CA MET A 20 0.27 18.25 -1.86
C MET A 20 1.72 18.03 -2.24
N ALA A 21 2.45 19.08 -2.61
CA ALA A 21 3.87 18.99 -2.95
C ALA A 21 4.70 18.51 -1.76
N VAL A 22 4.46 19.08 -0.57
CA VAL A 22 5.14 18.65 0.66
C VAL A 22 4.84 17.18 0.96
N THR A 23 3.57 16.76 0.91
CA THR A 23 3.19 15.36 1.12
C THR A 23 3.82 14.44 0.09
N PHE A 24 3.85 14.83 -1.19
CA PHE A 24 4.48 14.06 -2.25
C PHE A 24 5.97 13.86 -1.99
N VAL A 25 6.67 14.91 -1.58
CA VAL A 25 8.09 14.86 -1.21
C VAL A 25 8.31 13.90 -0.04
N ILE A 26 7.49 14.00 1.02
CA ILE A 26 7.56 13.08 2.17
C ILE A 26 7.38 11.62 1.73
N VAL A 27 6.41 11.33 0.87
CA VAL A 27 6.15 9.98 0.36
C VAL A 27 7.32 9.47 -0.49
N GLN A 28 7.95 10.32 -1.30
CA GLN A 28 9.12 9.95 -2.11
C GLN A 28 10.35 9.57 -1.25
N PHE A 29 10.46 10.12 -0.04
CA PHE A 29 11.53 9.78 0.91
C PHE A 29 11.16 8.64 1.85
N THR A 30 9.93 8.11 1.79
CA THR A 30 9.51 7.01 2.65
C THR A 30 10.07 5.69 2.09
N PRO A 31 10.93 4.96 2.84
CA PRO A 31 11.45 3.68 2.39
C PRO A 31 10.33 2.63 2.33
N GLY A 32 10.33 1.80 1.27
CA GLY A 32 9.29 0.79 1.02
C GLY A 32 8.09 1.35 0.28
N GLY A 33 8.30 1.69 -1.00
CA GLY A 33 7.25 2.15 -1.89
C GLY A 33 6.18 1.07 -2.16
N PRO A 34 5.08 1.44 -2.83
CA PRO A 34 3.98 0.53 -3.13
C PRO A 34 4.41 -0.68 -3.98
N VAL A 35 5.44 -0.53 -4.82
CA VAL A 35 6.02 -1.64 -5.62
C VAL A 35 6.74 -2.63 -4.70
N GLU A 36 7.58 -2.14 -3.80
CA GLU A 36 8.29 -2.98 -2.84
C GLU A 36 7.33 -3.72 -1.92
N ARG A 37 6.22 -3.10 -1.52
CA ARG A 37 5.15 -3.75 -0.75
C ARG A 37 4.40 -4.80 -1.57
N GLY A 38 4.11 -4.53 -2.84
CA GLY A 38 3.49 -5.52 -3.73
C GLY A 38 4.39 -6.75 -3.92
N ILE A 39 5.70 -6.52 -4.09
CA ILE A 39 6.72 -7.57 -4.13
C ILE A 39 6.78 -8.30 -2.79
N ALA A 40 6.82 -7.60 -1.66
CA ALA A 40 6.89 -8.21 -0.33
C ALA A 40 5.68 -9.10 0.00
N GLN A 41 4.48 -8.72 -0.46
CA GLN A 41 3.26 -9.53 -0.35
C GLN A 41 3.34 -10.80 -1.20
N LEU A 42 3.79 -10.71 -2.45
CA LEU A 42 3.96 -11.87 -3.35
C LEU A 42 5.09 -12.80 -2.90
N THR A 43 6.16 -12.24 -2.36
CA THR A 43 7.34 -12.93 -1.82
C THR A 43 7.08 -13.47 -0.40
N GLY A 44 5.95 -13.13 0.24
CA GLY A 44 5.57 -13.62 1.57
C GLY A 44 6.50 -13.17 2.70
N THR A 45 7.26 -12.09 2.51
CA THR A 45 8.30 -11.64 3.45
C THR A 45 7.70 -10.88 4.65
N ASP A 46 6.54 -10.23 4.48
CA ASP A 46 5.82 -9.53 5.56
C ASP A 46 5.34 -10.47 6.68
N VAL A 47 5.03 -11.73 6.33
CA VAL A 47 4.60 -12.75 7.30
C VAL A 47 5.78 -13.21 8.18
N SER A 48 7.00 -13.24 7.63
CA SER A 48 8.19 -13.70 8.36
C SER A 48 8.70 -12.73 9.42
N ALA A 49 8.61 -11.41 9.22
CA ALA A 49 9.08 -10.45 10.23
C ALA A 49 8.11 -10.37 11.41
N THR A 50 6.80 -10.42 11.15
CA THR A 50 5.75 -10.37 12.18
C THR A 50 5.62 -11.70 12.94
N ALA A 51 5.75 -12.85 12.26
CA ALA A 51 5.72 -14.17 12.90
C ALA A 51 6.92 -14.42 13.83
N ARG A 52 8.03 -13.70 13.65
CA ARG A 52 9.21 -13.79 14.52
C ARG A 52 9.13 -12.89 15.75
N VAL A 53 8.30 -11.84 15.72
CA VAL A 53 8.08 -10.93 16.87
C VAL A 53 6.92 -11.41 17.75
N GLY A 54 5.94 -12.11 17.18
CA GLY A 54 4.85 -12.77 17.92
C GLY A 54 5.25 -14.13 18.49
N GLY A 55 6.24 -14.17 19.37
CA GLY A 55 6.58 -15.37 20.13
C GLY A 55 5.44 -15.75 21.11
N THR A 56 4.61 -16.72 20.74
CA THR A 56 3.87 -17.58 21.67
C THR A 56 4.36 -19.00 21.42
N GLY A 57 5.12 -19.69 22.27
CA GLY A 57 5.43 -19.50 23.67
C GLY A 57 5.48 -20.90 24.30
N GLY A 58 6.68 -21.42 24.52
CA GLY A 58 6.99 -22.43 25.54
C GLY A 58 6.54 -23.88 25.30
N GLY A 59 7.50 -24.81 25.33
CA GLY A 59 7.19 -26.21 25.61
C GLY A 59 8.14 -27.25 25.02
N ASP A 60 9.44 -27.04 25.08
CA ASP A 60 10.41 -28.14 25.00
C ASP A 60 10.41 -28.80 26.38
N PHE A 61 9.82 -30.00 26.57
CA PHE A 61 10.13 -30.97 27.65
C PHE A 61 9.32 -32.29 27.54
N GLY A 62 10.07 -33.41 27.47
CA GLY A 62 9.62 -34.79 27.76
C GLY A 62 9.44 -35.65 26.49
N GLY A 63 10.31 -36.57 26.09
CA GLY A 63 11.08 -37.55 26.87
C GLY A 63 10.52 -38.94 26.60
N GLY A 64 11.09 -39.69 25.63
CA GLY A 64 10.63 -41.06 25.34
C GLY A 64 11.18 -41.70 24.05
N ALA A 65 12.42 -42.19 24.13
CA ALA A 65 13.06 -43.29 23.41
C ALA A 65 12.52 -43.82 22.05
N GLY A 66 13.41 -43.80 21.05
CA GLY A 66 13.78 -45.05 20.36
C GLY A 66 13.35 -45.26 18.89
N ALA A 67 14.33 -45.08 18.00
CA ALA A 67 14.52 -45.75 16.70
C ALA A 67 13.66 -45.35 15.48
N GLN A 68 14.28 -44.62 14.53
CA GLN A 68 14.30 -44.97 13.10
C GLN A 68 15.40 -44.15 12.36
N PRO A 69 16.45 -44.76 11.79
CA PRO A 69 17.40 -44.04 10.93
C PRO A 69 17.02 -44.20 9.45
N GLY A 70 17.05 -43.08 8.71
CA GLY A 70 17.24 -43.10 7.26
C GLY A 70 16.13 -42.48 6.42
N GLY A 71 16.32 -41.21 6.03
CA GLY A 71 15.82 -40.73 4.73
C GLY A 71 14.52 -39.93 4.73
N GLY A 72 14.23 -39.16 5.77
CA GLY A 72 13.19 -38.14 5.71
C GLY A 72 13.61 -36.96 4.82
N ALA A 73 13.32 -37.05 3.52
CA ALA A 73 13.15 -35.85 2.68
C ALA A 73 11.84 -35.18 3.11
N GLY A 74 11.84 -34.66 4.35
CA GLY A 74 10.84 -33.71 4.79
C GLY A 74 10.85 -32.58 3.79
N ALA A 75 9.72 -32.39 3.12
CA ALA A 75 9.41 -31.22 2.34
C ALA A 75 9.51 -30.00 3.25
N THR A 76 10.74 -29.56 3.51
CA THR A 76 11.07 -28.20 3.87
C THR A 76 10.66 -27.42 2.65
N SER A 77 9.40 -26.97 2.67
CA SER A 77 8.79 -26.10 1.70
C SER A 77 9.81 -25.00 1.42
N LYS A 78 10.53 -25.18 0.31
CA LYS A 78 11.64 -24.34 -0.11
C LYS A 78 10.96 -23.04 -0.48
N TYR A 79 10.93 -22.11 0.48
CA TYR A 79 10.26 -20.83 0.40
C TYR A 79 10.55 -20.19 -0.96
N ARG A 80 9.55 -20.24 -1.84
CA ARG A 80 9.65 -19.78 -3.25
C ARG A 80 9.85 -18.26 -3.34
N GLY A 81 9.52 -17.51 -2.29
CA GLY A 81 9.72 -16.07 -2.21
C GLY A 81 11.19 -15.63 -2.18
N ALA A 82 12.13 -16.49 -1.78
CA ALA A 82 13.56 -16.15 -1.81
C ALA A 82 14.20 -16.36 -3.21
N GLN A 83 13.50 -17.03 -4.14
CA GLN A 83 13.90 -17.03 -5.54
C GLN A 83 13.49 -15.68 -6.11
N GLY A 84 14.48 -14.83 -6.39
CA GLY A 84 14.27 -13.50 -6.93
C GLY A 84 13.21 -13.51 -8.02
N LEU A 85 12.21 -12.63 -7.87
CA LEU A 85 11.16 -12.45 -8.87
C LEU A 85 11.78 -12.28 -10.25
N ASP A 86 11.12 -12.83 -11.26
CA ASP A 86 11.53 -12.70 -12.65
C ASP A 86 11.72 -11.20 -12.97
N PRO A 87 12.90 -10.77 -13.45
CA PRO A 87 13.17 -9.37 -13.78
C PRO A 87 12.17 -8.77 -14.78
N GLU A 88 11.53 -9.59 -15.62
CA GLU A 88 10.45 -9.11 -16.50
C GLU A 88 9.18 -8.75 -15.72
N PHE A 89 8.85 -9.50 -14.67
CA PHE A 89 7.72 -9.21 -13.80
C PHE A 89 7.95 -7.94 -12.98
N ILE A 90 9.18 -7.74 -12.48
CA ILE A 90 9.58 -6.51 -11.77
C ILE A 90 9.40 -5.29 -12.68
N LYS A 91 9.86 -5.35 -13.93
CA LYS A 91 9.67 -4.25 -14.91
C LYS A 91 8.20 -3.98 -15.23
N GLN A 92 7.37 -5.02 -15.34
CA GLN A 92 5.93 -4.85 -15.55
C GLN A 92 5.28 -4.18 -14.33
N LEU A 93 5.72 -4.54 -13.13
CA LEU A 93 5.31 -3.92 -11.88
C LEU A 93 5.74 -2.44 -11.85
N GLU A 94 7.02 -2.13 -12.06
CA GLU A 94 7.53 -0.76 -12.14
C GLU A 94 6.75 0.09 -13.15
N LYS A 95 6.41 -0.47 -14.32
CA LYS A 95 5.63 0.21 -15.36
C LYS A 95 4.18 0.47 -14.93
N GLN A 96 3.52 -0.51 -14.30
CA GLN A 96 2.15 -0.36 -13.79
C GLN A 96 2.06 0.65 -12.64
N PHE A 97 3.05 0.66 -11.76
CA PHE A 97 3.13 1.61 -10.65
C PHE A 97 3.73 2.96 -11.06
N GLY A 98 4.08 3.13 -12.35
CA GLY A 98 4.67 4.36 -12.88
C GLY A 98 6.05 4.69 -12.31
N PHE A 99 6.73 3.71 -11.67
CA PHE A 99 8.18 3.58 -11.37
C PHE A 99 9.10 4.43 -12.23
N ASP A 100 8.86 4.27 -13.53
CA ASP A 100 9.75 4.56 -14.65
C ASP A 100 9.91 6.07 -14.92
N LYS A 101 8.95 6.89 -14.44
CA LYS A 101 8.89 8.32 -14.77
C LYS A 101 9.57 9.19 -13.72
N PRO A 102 10.24 10.29 -14.12
CA PRO A 102 10.87 11.20 -13.18
C PRO A 102 9.87 11.76 -12.16
N PRO A 103 10.32 12.11 -10.93
CA PRO A 103 9.46 12.58 -9.84
C PRO A 103 8.51 13.72 -10.22
N LEU A 104 8.98 14.64 -11.08
CA LEU A 104 8.18 15.77 -11.54
C LEU A 104 7.02 15.34 -12.43
N GLU A 105 7.24 14.41 -13.37
CA GLU A 105 6.17 13.89 -14.24
C GLU A 105 5.08 13.19 -13.43
N ARG A 106 5.47 12.43 -12.41
CA ARG A 106 4.54 11.77 -11.48
C ARG A 106 3.70 12.78 -10.71
N PHE A 107 4.32 13.86 -10.24
CA PHE A 107 3.61 14.93 -9.56
C PHE A 107 2.58 15.62 -10.47
N PHE A 108 2.96 15.93 -11.71
CA PHE A 108 2.04 16.50 -12.70
C PHE A 108 0.90 15.54 -13.06
N LEU A 109 1.19 14.26 -13.23
CA LEU A 109 0.18 13.23 -13.50
C LEU A 109 -0.80 13.10 -12.34
N MET A 110 -0.31 13.09 -11.11
CA MET A 110 -1.13 13.09 -9.89
C MET A 110 -2.03 14.32 -9.84
N ILE A 111 -1.50 15.53 -10.07
CA ILE A 111 -2.30 16.76 -10.10
C ILE A 111 -3.37 16.68 -11.19
N SER A 112 -3.01 16.25 -12.39
CA SER A 112 -3.95 16.12 -13.51
C SER A 112 -5.10 15.17 -13.19
N ASN A 113 -4.80 14.02 -12.57
CA ASN A 113 -5.80 13.05 -12.17
C ASN A 113 -6.73 13.62 -11.09
N TYR A 114 -6.18 14.29 -10.08
CA TYR A 114 -6.97 14.91 -9.01
C TYR A 114 -7.89 16.03 -9.52
N ILE A 115 -7.42 16.85 -10.47
CA ILE A 115 -8.25 17.87 -11.13
C ILE A 115 -9.40 17.23 -11.92
N ARG A 116 -9.18 16.03 -12.48
CA ARG A 116 -10.22 15.25 -13.17
C ARG A 116 -11.08 14.40 -12.23
N PHE A 117 -10.91 14.56 -10.90
CA PHE A 117 -11.57 13.74 -9.87
C PHE A 117 -11.31 12.23 -10.01
N ASP A 118 -10.18 11.88 -10.61
CA ASP A 118 -9.70 10.50 -10.69
C ASP A 118 -8.71 10.25 -9.54
N PHE A 119 -9.17 9.51 -8.55
CA PHE A 119 -8.39 9.14 -7.36
C PHE A 119 -7.71 7.77 -7.51
N GLY A 120 -7.88 7.09 -8.65
CA GLY A 120 -7.37 5.75 -8.89
C GLY A 120 -8.16 4.64 -8.21
N THR A 121 -7.55 3.46 -8.17
CA THR A 121 -8.13 2.23 -7.60
C THR A 121 -7.60 1.97 -6.19
N SER A 122 -8.45 1.38 -5.36
CA SER A 122 -8.10 0.98 -3.99
C SER A 122 -7.23 -0.28 -3.99
N TYR A 123 -6.01 -0.18 -3.47
CA TYR A 123 -5.06 -1.30 -3.34
C TYR A 123 -5.57 -2.49 -2.52
N PHE A 124 -6.54 -2.26 -1.63
CA PHE A 124 -7.06 -3.32 -0.75
C PHE A 124 -8.35 -3.96 -1.26
N ARG A 125 -9.05 -3.32 -2.20
CA ARG A 125 -10.40 -3.71 -2.61
C ARG A 125 -10.61 -3.78 -4.12
N ASP A 126 -9.59 -3.46 -4.93
CA ASP A 126 -9.63 -3.48 -6.40
C ASP A 126 -10.83 -2.73 -7.03
N VAL A 127 -11.37 -1.74 -6.32
CA VAL A 127 -12.48 -0.88 -6.76
C VAL A 127 -12.04 0.56 -6.85
N GLY A 128 -12.68 1.35 -7.71
CA GLY A 128 -12.46 2.79 -7.79
C GLY A 128 -12.69 3.46 -6.44
N VAL A 129 -11.78 4.36 -6.05
CA VAL A 129 -11.91 5.07 -4.76
C VAL A 129 -13.19 5.90 -4.74
N ILE A 130 -13.60 6.49 -5.88
CA ILE A 130 -14.83 7.26 -5.97
C ILE A 130 -16.09 6.40 -5.74
N ASP A 131 -16.10 5.20 -6.30
CA ASP A 131 -17.20 4.24 -6.15
C ASP A 131 -17.30 3.81 -4.68
N LEU A 132 -16.15 3.54 -4.06
CA LEU A 132 -16.08 3.19 -2.64
C LEU A 132 -16.57 4.33 -1.73
N ILE A 133 -16.22 5.58 -2.04
CA ILE A 133 -16.72 6.75 -1.30
C ILE A 133 -18.24 6.81 -1.41
N ILE A 134 -18.79 6.72 -2.62
CA ILE A 134 -20.23 6.75 -2.87
C ILE A 134 -20.94 5.62 -2.12
N GLU A 135 -20.36 4.41 -2.10
CA GLU A 135 -20.88 3.26 -1.37
C GLU A 135 -20.95 3.50 0.15
N LYS A 136 -19.97 4.22 0.73
CA LYS A 136 -19.89 4.50 2.17
C LYS A 136 -20.55 5.82 2.59
N MET A 137 -20.92 6.69 1.65
CA MET A 137 -21.58 7.96 1.95
C MET A 137 -22.90 7.79 2.74
N PRO A 138 -23.83 6.88 2.39
CA PRO A 138 -25.12 6.77 3.10
C PRO A 138 -24.94 6.41 4.58
N VAL A 139 -23.97 5.55 4.89
CA VAL A 139 -23.65 5.14 6.27
C VAL A 139 -23.06 6.31 7.06
N SER A 140 -22.14 7.06 6.44
CA SER A 140 -21.54 8.22 7.09
C SER A 140 -22.56 9.33 7.34
N ILE A 141 -23.46 9.56 6.39
CA ILE A 141 -24.54 10.55 6.50
C ILE A 141 -25.54 10.13 7.58
N SER A 142 -25.96 8.86 7.63
CA SER A 142 -26.92 8.39 8.64
C SER A 142 -26.35 8.46 10.06
N LEU A 143 -25.07 8.08 10.25
CA LEU A 143 -24.38 8.24 11.53
C LEU A 143 -24.21 9.72 11.92
N GLY A 144 -23.86 10.57 10.96
CA GLY A 144 -23.71 12.01 11.18
C GLY A 144 -25.02 12.66 11.61
N LEU A 145 -26.13 12.35 10.92
CA LEU A 145 -27.46 12.89 11.24
C LEU A 145 -28.02 12.38 12.57
N TRP A 146 -27.64 11.16 12.99
CA TRP A 146 -28.07 10.60 14.27
C TRP A 146 -27.30 11.17 15.46
N MET A 147 -26.06 11.66 15.23
CA MET A 147 -25.24 12.31 16.24
C MET A 147 -25.52 13.81 16.42
N THR A 148 -26.35 14.43 15.57
CA THR A 148 -26.83 15.82 15.73
C THR A 148 -28.18 15.87 16.42
#